data_AF-A0A958N8X9-F1
#
_entry.id   AF-A0A958N8X9-F1
#
_cell.length_a   1.000
_cell.length_b   1.000
_cell.length_c   1.000
_cell.angle_alpha   90.00
_cell.angle_beta   90.00
_cell.angle_gamma   90.00
#
_symmetry.space_group_name_H-M   'P 1'
#
loop_
_entity.id
_entity.type
_entity.pdbx_description
1 polymer ?
#
loop_
_entity_poly.entity_id
_entity_poly.type
_entity_poly.pdbx_seq_one_letter_code
_entity_poly.pdbx_strand_id
1 'polypeptide(L)'
;MLFSSKITNSVLTFLERKNLDLEELHSLTGIPDEFLRDPSSWLSASEVENFLRTSERLFSYLLKDELQDDTFVTKVGHSCAELHSWSDLDVVLKMMPGPRELYAQPGRFISYFVSPDPIISVLEKESSSESFQLSLSSEEYPLTITYLVSALEALPTYVGRPMAEVSWKGQEVQIRWSDDQDSLLEEKDLAPVVNPELLKTLVQSLEKNQKELEKKNRELLEKNKALLDAQRRLKKQMNERIFTEKLSGLKELANSVAHEIRNPVLYSTNQVQRLKDYFARAQQLITIIVGKDRETPQVREAMRRMDWELVRSQFDSTVGEAMNGLERVGEIVKDLAYLAGQSVANEDEKVETDLNSVVANAVKMIGPQKPSNVRIDTHLFLDRKIRAYPVRLEQAVLNLVTNAIHSIPGTGVVRISTRPKGKKAEIEIADTGLGLNQEEIDGFLSDSADSKKMNVGLSIAHSIVEMHEGRIDISSRPG
;
A
#
# COMPACT_ATOMS: atom_id res chain seq x y z
N MET A 1 -17.55 21.31 1.14
CA MET A 1 -18.04 21.74 2.45
C MET A 1 -17.28 20.99 3.51
N LEU A 2 -16.93 21.65 4.61
CA LEU A 2 -16.23 21.06 5.74
C LEU A 2 -17.10 21.18 6.99
N PHE A 3 -17.04 20.17 7.84
CA PHE A 3 -17.64 20.20 9.17
C PHE A 3 -16.56 20.17 10.23
N SER A 4 -16.80 20.86 11.35
CA SER A 4 -15.85 20.90 12.46
C SER A 4 -15.76 19.55 13.16
N SER A 5 -14.55 19.17 13.55
CA SER A 5 -14.30 17.96 14.36
C SER A 5 -14.83 18.09 15.78
N LYS A 6 -15.41 19.25 16.18
CA LYS A 6 -16.25 19.36 17.37
C LYS A 6 -17.38 18.33 17.38
N ILE A 7 -17.93 17.99 16.20
CA ILE A 7 -18.96 16.96 16.06
C ILE A 7 -18.40 15.59 16.40
N THR A 8 -17.30 15.20 15.76
CA THR A 8 -16.64 13.90 15.97
C THR A 8 -16.09 13.78 17.39
N ASN A 9 -15.49 14.83 17.93
CA ASN A 9 -14.99 14.90 19.28
C ASN A 9 -16.11 14.72 20.32
N SER A 10 -17.30 15.28 20.07
CA SER A 10 -18.47 15.08 20.94
C SER A 10 -18.90 13.61 20.98
N VAL A 11 -18.91 12.94 19.82
CA VAL A 11 -19.21 11.50 19.74
C VAL A 11 -18.17 10.67 20.47
N LEU A 12 -16.88 10.91 20.24
CA LEU A 12 -15.81 10.19 20.91
C LEU A 12 -15.89 10.39 22.43
N THR A 13 -16.04 11.63 22.89
CA THR A 13 -16.17 11.97 24.31
C THR A 13 -17.39 11.28 24.94
N PHE A 14 -18.52 11.22 24.21
CA PHE A 14 -19.72 10.55 24.67
C PHE A 14 -19.50 9.04 24.85
N LEU A 15 -18.90 8.38 23.87
CA LEU A 15 -18.61 6.94 23.91
C LEU A 15 -17.60 6.59 25.00
N GLU A 16 -16.59 7.43 25.23
CA GLU A 16 -15.59 7.24 26.28
C GLU A 16 -16.19 7.33 27.67
N ARG A 17 -17.11 8.29 27.90
CA ARG A 17 -17.84 8.38 29.19
C ARG A 17 -18.67 7.13 29.48
N LYS A 18 -18.99 6.34 28.45
CA LYS A 18 -19.69 5.06 28.55
C LYS A 18 -18.74 3.84 28.60
N ASN A 19 -17.42 4.07 28.67
CA ASN A 19 -16.40 3.02 28.65
C ASN A 19 -16.54 2.04 27.47
N LEU A 20 -16.91 2.55 26.29
CA LEU A 20 -17.02 1.75 25.07
C LEU A 20 -15.68 1.71 24.32
N ASP A 21 -15.40 0.57 23.68
CA ASP A 21 -14.21 0.39 22.85
C ASP A 21 -14.37 1.09 21.49
N LEU A 22 -13.33 1.81 21.08
CA LEU A 22 -13.28 2.65 19.88
C LEU A 22 -12.39 2.08 18.78
N GLU A 23 -11.71 0.95 19.01
CA GLU A 23 -10.74 0.39 18.06
C GLU A 23 -11.39 0.07 16.71
N GLU A 24 -12.59 -0.53 16.72
CA GLU A 24 -13.35 -0.84 15.51
C GLU A 24 -13.80 0.43 14.76
N LEU A 25 -14.20 1.48 15.49
CA LEU A 25 -14.59 2.77 14.90
C LEU A 25 -13.41 3.43 14.18
N HIS A 26 -12.22 3.44 14.80
CA HIS A 26 -11.02 4.01 14.20
C HIS A 26 -10.57 3.25 12.95
N SER A 27 -10.62 1.92 13.00
CA SER A 27 -10.27 1.05 11.87
C SER A 27 -11.17 1.30 10.65
N LEU A 28 -12.48 1.42 10.87
CA LEU A 28 -13.46 1.54 9.79
C LEU A 28 -13.57 2.93 9.17
N THR A 29 -13.25 3.97 9.93
CA THR A 29 -13.33 5.36 9.45
C THR A 29 -12.08 5.76 8.69
N GLY A 30 -10.91 5.22 9.04
CA GLY A 30 -9.63 5.51 8.38
C GLY A 30 -9.14 6.95 8.58
N ILE A 31 -9.78 7.71 9.48
CA ILE A 31 -9.39 9.08 9.84
C ILE A 31 -8.49 8.98 11.08
N PRO A 32 -7.30 9.62 11.08
CA PRO A 32 -6.43 9.59 12.25
C PRO A 32 -7.11 10.22 13.47
N ASP A 33 -6.97 9.56 14.63
CA ASP A 33 -7.62 9.95 15.90
C ASP A 33 -7.33 11.40 16.31
N GLU A 34 -6.12 11.89 16.02
CA GLU A 34 -5.72 13.29 16.27
C GLU A 34 -6.67 14.30 15.59
N PHE A 35 -7.13 14.01 14.38
CA PHE A 35 -8.04 14.90 13.65
C PHE A 35 -9.48 14.77 14.13
N LEU A 36 -9.90 13.58 14.58
CA LEU A 36 -11.24 13.38 15.11
C LEU A 36 -11.45 14.09 16.45
N ARG A 37 -10.38 14.26 17.24
CA ARG A 37 -10.42 14.84 18.59
C ARG A 37 -10.12 16.32 18.64
N ASP A 38 -9.25 16.83 17.77
CA ASP A 38 -8.89 18.26 17.79
C ASP A 38 -10.09 19.14 17.43
N PRO A 39 -10.66 19.94 18.37
CA PRO A 39 -11.82 20.79 18.10
C PRO A 39 -11.54 21.89 17.06
N SER A 40 -10.26 22.15 16.75
CA SER A 40 -9.81 23.11 15.74
C SER A 40 -9.70 22.50 14.35
N SER A 41 -9.75 21.17 14.24
CA SER A 41 -9.66 20.45 12.98
C SER A 41 -11.00 20.48 12.22
N TRP A 42 -10.90 20.45 10.89
CA TRP A 42 -12.04 20.46 9.98
C TRP A 42 -11.95 19.27 9.03
N LEU A 43 -13.02 18.52 8.93
CA LEU A 43 -13.12 17.30 8.12
C LEU A 43 -14.06 17.54 6.94
N SER A 44 -13.89 16.79 5.85
CA SER A 44 -14.82 16.88 4.73
C SER A 44 -16.23 16.46 5.17
N ALA A 45 -17.24 17.06 4.55
CA ALA A 45 -18.63 16.76 4.91
C ALA A 45 -18.96 15.26 4.78
N SER A 46 -18.40 14.58 3.78
CA SER A 46 -18.51 13.13 3.61
C SER A 46 -17.81 12.32 4.71
N GLU A 47 -16.66 12.78 5.21
CA GLU A 47 -15.93 12.10 6.28
C GLU A 47 -16.71 12.15 7.60
N VAL A 48 -17.24 13.32 7.98
CA VAL A 48 -18.05 13.46 9.19
C VAL A 48 -19.35 12.66 9.08
N GLU A 49 -20.03 12.73 7.94
CA GLU A 49 -21.26 11.97 7.73
C GLU A 49 -21.02 10.45 7.77
N ASN A 50 -19.91 9.97 7.19
CA ASN A 50 -19.53 8.56 7.25
C ASN A 50 -19.12 8.13 8.67
N PHE A 51 -18.42 8.99 9.41
CA PHE A 51 -18.06 8.77 10.80
C PHE A 51 -19.31 8.64 11.68
N LEU A 52 -20.28 9.55 11.55
CA LEU A 52 -21.56 9.49 12.28
C LEU A 52 -22.34 8.22 11.93
N ARG A 53 -22.42 7.88 10.64
CA ARG A 53 -23.10 6.66 10.17
C ARG A 53 -22.46 5.39 10.72
N THR A 54 -21.14 5.36 10.77
CA THR A 54 -20.39 4.22 11.32
C THR A 54 -20.61 4.12 12.83
N SER A 55 -20.53 5.25 13.54
CA SER A 55 -20.78 5.31 14.99
C SER A 55 -22.19 4.84 15.32
N GLU A 56 -23.19 5.34 14.61
CA GLU A 56 -24.59 4.94 14.81
C GLU A 56 -24.80 3.44 14.52
N ARG A 57 -24.19 2.91 13.46
CA ARG A 57 -24.28 1.47 13.16
C ARG A 57 -23.66 0.60 14.25
N LEU A 58 -22.53 1.01 14.83
CA LEU A 58 -21.80 0.22 15.82
C LEU A 58 -22.45 0.31 17.21
N PHE A 59 -22.88 1.51 17.63
CA PHE A 59 -23.20 1.78 19.02
C PHE A 59 -24.70 1.89 19.34
N SER A 60 -25.58 2.08 18.35
CA SER A 60 -27.02 2.21 18.62
C SER A 60 -27.63 0.98 19.28
N TYR A 61 -27.18 -0.23 18.91
CA TYR A 61 -27.66 -1.45 19.56
C TYR A 61 -27.11 -1.59 21.00
N LEU A 62 -25.84 -1.23 21.21
CA LEU A 62 -25.17 -1.33 22.51
C LEU A 62 -25.76 -0.37 23.54
N LEU A 63 -26.28 0.77 23.08
CA LEU A 63 -26.81 1.84 23.92
C LEU A 63 -28.35 1.92 23.92
N LYS A 64 -29.05 0.88 23.44
CA LYS A 64 -30.51 0.91 23.23
C LYS A 64 -31.31 1.36 24.46
N ASP A 65 -30.93 0.90 25.64
CA ASP A 65 -31.63 1.24 26.89
C ASP A 65 -31.42 2.71 27.31
N GLU A 66 -30.30 3.32 26.91
CA GLU A 66 -29.97 4.72 27.22
C GLU A 66 -30.51 5.71 26.16
N LEU A 67 -30.59 5.24 24.91
CA LEU A 67 -31.11 6.04 23.79
C LEU A 67 -32.62 6.26 23.91
N GLN A 68 -33.35 5.35 24.55
CA GLN A 68 -34.82 5.41 24.64
C GLN A 68 -35.44 5.53 23.25
N ASP A 69 -36.10 6.65 22.96
CA ASP A 69 -36.72 6.95 21.66
C ASP A 69 -35.82 7.81 20.74
N ASP A 70 -34.65 8.26 21.23
CA ASP A 70 -33.70 9.08 20.46
C ASP A 70 -32.81 8.22 19.55
N THR A 71 -32.36 8.81 18.44
CA THR A 71 -31.24 8.24 17.68
C THR A 71 -29.93 8.43 18.44
N PHE A 72 -28.91 7.63 18.11
CA PHE A 72 -27.58 7.79 18.72
C PHE A 72 -27.06 9.22 18.54
N VAL A 73 -27.15 9.74 17.32
CA VAL A 73 -26.66 11.08 16.98
C VAL A 73 -27.44 12.17 17.72
N THR A 74 -28.77 12.01 17.84
CA THR A 74 -29.62 12.92 18.63
C THR A 74 -29.15 12.99 20.07
N LYS A 75 -28.92 11.83 20.69
CA LYS A 75 -28.49 11.75 22.09
C LYS A 75 -27.15 12.44 22.34
N VAL A 76 -26.18 12.25 21.45
CA VAL A 76 -24.88 12.94 21.54
C VAL A 76 -25.07 14.45 21.43
N GLY A 77 -25.87 14.91 20.46
CA GLY A 77 -26.13 16.34 20.27
C GLY A 77 -26.81 16.99 21.47
N HIS A 78 -27.80 16.32 22.09
CA HIS A 78 -28.46 16.79 23.31
C HIS A 78 -27.52 16.85 24.54
N SER A 79 -26.48 16.02 24.54
CA SER A 79 -25.52 15.95 25.64
C SER A 79 -24.39 16.98 25.55
N CYS A 80 -24.39 17.88 24.56
CA CYS A 80 -23.27 18.79 24.29
C CYS A 80 -22.85 19.63 25.51
N ALA A 81 -23.81 20.16 26.27
CA ALA A 81 -23.56 20.95 27.47
C ALA A 81 -22.82 20.17 28.56
N GLU A 82 -23.06 18.86 28.66
CA GLU A 82 -22.41 18.00 29.63
C GLU A 82 -21.05 17.52 29.14
N LEU A 83 -20.88 17.31 27.83
CA LEU A 83 -19.68 16.73 27.23
C LEU A 83 -18.47 17.66 27.31
N HIS A 84 -18.67 18.98 27.22
CA HIS A 84 -17.58 19.99 27.17
C HIS A 84 -16.58 19.71 26.05
N SER A 85 -17.09 19.28 24.89
CA SER A 85 -16.31 18.81 23.74
C SER A 85 -16.08 19.88 22.68
N TRP A 86 -16.58 21.12 22.88
CA TRP A 86 -16.48 22.21 21.91
C TRP A 86 -15.37 23.23 22.23
N SER A 87 -14.59 22.98 23.31
CA SER A 87 -13.47 23.81 23.74
C SER A 87 -13.93 25.22 24.16
N ASP A 88 -13.30 26.28 23.66
CA ASP A 88 -13.60 27.66 24.04
C ASP A 88 -15.07 28.08 23.80
N LEU A 89 -15.76 27.42 22.86
CA LEU A 89 -17.19 27.67 22.63
C LEU A 89 -18.03 27.34 23.87
N ASP A 90 -17.67 26.29 24.63
CA ASP A 90 -18.35 25.95 25.88
C ASP A 90 -18.27 27.08 26.91
N VAL A 91 -17.13 27.76 26.97
CA VAL A 91 -16.91 28.88 27.90
C VAL A 91 -17.73 30.09 27.49
N VAL A 92 -17.75 30.42 26.19
CA VAL A 92 -18.54 31.52 25.64
C VAL A 92 -20.03 31.32 25.89
N LEU A 93 -20.54 30.10 25.65
CA LEU A 93 -21.95 29.77 25.84
C LEU A 93 -22.38 29.89 27.31
N LYS A 94 -21.53 29.47 28.26
CA LYS A 94 -21.79 29.61 29.72
C LYS A 94 -21.83 31.06 30.21
N MET A 95 -21.21 32.00 29.49
CA MET A 95 -21.18 33.42 29.87
C MET A 95 -22.35 34.23 29.30
N MET A 96 -23.24 33.61 28.52
CA MET A 96 -24.40 34.32 27.96
C MET A 96 -25.50 34.50 29.01
N PRO A 97 -26.21 35.65 29.00
CA PRO A 97 -27.24 35.95 30.00
C PRO A 97 -28.55 35.17 29.79
N GLY A 98 -28.84 34.71 28.56
CA GLY A 98 -30.06 33.95 28.28
C GLY A 98 -30.17 33.32 26.89
N PRO A 99 -31.25 32.56 26.64
CA PRO A 99 -31.51 31.86 25.36
C PRO A 99 -31.72 32.79 24.16
N ARG A 100 -32.24 33.99 24.39
CA ARG A 100 -32.48 34.95 23.31
C ARG A 100 -31.15 35.40 22.69
N GLU A 101 -30.13 35.64 23.51
CA GLU A 101 -28.79 35.97 23.04
C GLU A 101 -28.13 34.78 22.32
N LEU A 102 -28.43 33.54 22.75
CA LEU A 102 -27.98 32.31 22.09
C LEU A 102 -28.52 32.21 20.65
N TYR A 103 -29.80 32.54 20.44
CA TYR A 103 -30.44 32.42 19.12
C TYR A 103 -30.35 33.66 18.25
N ALA A 104 -30.09 34.85 18.81
CA ALA A 104 -30.10 36.12 18.06
C ALA A 104 -29.14 36.18 16.86
N GLN A 105 -28.13 35.29 16.83
CA GLN A 105 -27.18 35.14 15.73
C GLN A 105 -26.98 33.65 15.38
N PRO A 106 -27.97 32.99 14.78
CA PRO A 106 -27.91 31.54 14.54
C PRO A 106 -26.78 31.18 13.56
N GLY A 107 -26.46 32.09 12.63
CA GLY A 107 -25.33 31.91 11.72
C GLY A 107 -23.96 31.95 12.39
N ARG A 108 -23.83 32.66 13.51
CA ARG A 108 -22.59 32.65 14.28
C ARG A 108 -22.38 31.28 14.90
N PHE A 109 -23.42 30.70 15.50
CA PHE A 109 -23.36 29.32 16.01
C PHE A 109 -23.01 28.33 14.90
N ILE A 110 -23.74 28.35 13.79
CA ILE A 110 -23.53 27.41 12.67
C ILE A 110 -22.11 27.55 12.08
N SER A 111 -21.54 28.76 12.05
CA SER A 111 -20.19 28.99 11.55
C SER A 111 -19.09 28.30 12.38
N TYR A 112 -19.34 27.92 13.64
CA TYR A 112 -18.40 27.09 14.42
C TYR A 112 -18.35 25.63 13.96
N PHE A 113 -19.38 25.18 13.24
CA PHE A 113 -19.52 23.80 12.79
C PHE A 113 -19.40 23.64 11.28
N VAL A 114 -19.61 24.69 10.51
CA VAL A 114 -19.75 24.62 9.05
C VAL A 114 -18.81 25.61 8.34
N SER A 115 -18.04 25.12 7.36
CA SER A 115 -17.17 25.94 6.51
C SER A 115 -17.33 25.60 5.01
N PRO A 116 -17.42 26.60 4.11
CA PRO A 116 -17.47 28.04 4.39
C PRO A 116 -18.77 28.46 5.11
N ASP A 117 -18.75 29.64 5.75
CA ASP A 117 -19.90 30.18 6.47
C ASP A 117 -21.16 30.13 5.57
N PRO A 118 -22.23 29.44 5.99
CA PRO A 118 -23.42 29.33 5.16
C PRO A 118 -24.12 30.69 5.05
N ILE A 119 -24.65 30.98 3.86
CA ILE A 119 -25.42 32.20 3.64
C ILE A 119 -26.75 32.06 4.37
N ILE A 120 -27.06 33.04 5.22
CA ILE A 120 -28.30 33.08 6.00
C ILE A 120 -29.20 34.18 5.47
N SER A 121 -30.45 33.82 5.16
CA SER A 121 -31.53 34.77 4.91
C SER A 121 -32.54 34.64 6.05
N VAL A 122 -32.51 35.59 6.99
CA VAL A 122 -33.47 35.63 8.11
C VAL A 122 -34.86 35.89 7.53
N LEU A 123 -35.81 35.04 7.88
CA LEU A 123 -37.19 35.12 7.40
C LEU A 123 -38.06 35.90 8.40
N GLU A 124 -38.07 35.48 9.66
CA GLU A 124 -38.95 36.04 10.70
C GLU A 124 -38.28 35.99 12.09
N LYS A 125 -38.53 37.02 12.92
CA LYS A 125 -38.05 37.13 14.31
C LYS A 125 -39.21 37.52 15.23
N GLU A 126 -39.48 36.70 16.24
CA GLU A 126 -40.47 36.96 17.29
C GLU A 126 -39.79 36.99 18.68
N SER A 127 -40.55 37.11 19.77
CA SER A 127 -40.01 37.12 21.14
C SER A 127 -39.42 35.77 21.57
N SER A 128 -40.05 34.68 21.14
CA SER A 128 -39.73 33.28 21.49
C SER A 128 -39.52 32.38 20.27
N SER A 129 -39.38 32.96 19.07
CA SER A 129 -39.15 32.19 17.84
C SER A 129 -38.23 32.92 16.84
N GLU A 130 -37.43 32.16 16.10
CA GLU A 130 -36.61 32.66 15.00
C GLU A 130 -36.64 31.69 13.81
N SER A 131 -36.93 32.21 12.62
CA SER A 131 -37.01 31.44 11.37
C SER A 131 -36.03 32.01 10.35
N PHE A 132 -35.23 31.14 9.71
CA PHE A 132 -34.22 31.55 8.72
C PHE A 132 -33.95 30.46 7.68
N GLN A 133 -33.45 30.87 6.52
CA GLN A 133 -32.99 29.98 5.46
C GLN A 133 -31.47 29.87 5.43
N LEU A 134 -30.99 28.65 5.20
CA LEU A 134 -29.58 28.29 5.04
C LEU A 134 -29.33 27.70 3.66
N SER A 135 -28.17 27.97 3.08
CA SER A 135 -27.71 27.30 1.86
C SER A 135 -27.38 25.80 2.04
N LEU A 136 -27.65 25.22 3.22
CA LEU A 136 -27.37 23.84 3.59
C LEU A 136 -28.68 23.05 3.67
N SER A 137 -28.80 22.00 2.85
CA SER A 137 -30.00 21.15 2.81
C SER A 137 -29.92 20.01 3.83
N SER A 138 -31.03 19.75 4.52
CA SER A 138 -31.19 18.59 5.42
C SER A 138 -31.10 17.24 4.71
N GLU A 139 -31.22 17.19 3.38
CA GLU A 139 -31.20 15.96 2.59
C GLU A 139 -29.78 15.47 2.26
N GLU A 140 -28.79 16.37 2.24
CA GLU A 140 -27.44 16.05 1.77
C GLU A 140 -26.57 15.38 2.86
N TYR A 141 -26.73 15.80 4.12
CA TYR A 141 -25.95 15.31 5.28
C TYR A 141 -26.88 15.02 6.48
N PRO A 142 -27.78 14.02 6.38
CA PRO A 142 -28.87 13.84 7.33
C PRO A 142 -28.41 13.63 8.78
N LEU A 143 -27.34 12.87 9.01
CA LEU A 143 -26.86 12.63 10.37
C LEU A 143 -26.16 13.86 10.94
N THR A 144 -25.36 14.55 10.12
CA THR A 144 -24.72 15.78 10.54
C THR A 144 -25.74 16.87 10.89
N ILE A 145 -26.81 16.99 10.10
CA ILE A 145 -27.90 17.93 10.37
C ILE A 145 -28.68 17.51 11.62
N THR A 146 -28.93 16.21 11.81
CA THR A 146 -29.55 15.67 13.04
C THR A 146 -28.74 16.07 14.28
N TYR A 147 -27.41 15.95 14.21
CA TYR A 147 -26.53 16.41 15.28
C TYR A 147 -26.67 17.92 15.53
N LEU A 148 -26.64 18.74 14.48
CA LEU A 148 -26.72 20.20 14.60
C LEU A 148 -28.07 20.67 15.14
N VAL A 149 -29.17 20.03 14.72
CA VAL A 149 -30.52 20.28 15.26
C VAL A 149 -30.53 19.97 16.75
N SER A 150 -30.07 18.79 17.14
CA SER A 150 -30.02 18.37 18.54
C SER A 150 -29.14 19.29 19.39
N ALA A 151 -28.00 19.72 18.84
CA ALA A 151 -27.11 20.69 19.48
C ALA A 151 -27.78 22.06 19.67
N LEU A 152 -28.55 22.54 18.68
CA LEU A 152 -29.32 23.79 18.77
C LEU A 152 -30.46 23.71 19.81
N GLU A 153 -31.15 22.57 19.89
CA GLU A 153 -32.18 22.32 20.91
C GLU A 153 -31.59 22.37 22.32
N ALA A 154 -30.37 21.87 22.49
CA ALA A 154 -29.69 21.80 23.78
C ALA A 154 -29.01 23.10 24.22
N LEU A 155 -28.85 24.11 23.36
CA LEU A 155 -28.19 25.37 23.73
C LEU A 155 -28.72 26.04 25.02
N PRO A 156 -30.03 26.11 25.29
CA PRO A 156 -30.55 26.74 26.50
C PRO A 156 -30.11 26.02 27.78
N THR A 157 -29.72 24.75 27.71
CA THR A 157 -29.28 23.97 28.87
C THR A 157 -27.95 24.48 29.45
N TYR A 158 -27.10 25.14 28.65
CA TYR A 158 -25.87 25.80 29.12
C TYR A 158 -26.12 26.89 30.18
N VAL A 159 -27.33 27.47 30.17
CA VAL A 159 -27.78 28.50 31.11
C VAL A 159 -28.91 27.98 32.03
N GLY A 160 -29.07 26.66 32.13
CA GLY A 160 -30.03 26.01 33.03
C GLY A 160 -31.50 26.11 32.59
N ARG A 161 -31.77 26.30 31.30
CA ARG A 161 -33.13 26.43 30.74
C ARG A 161 -33.58 25.14 30.03
N PRO A 162 -34.89 24.91 29.89
CA PRO A 162 -35.41 23.79 29.12
C PRO A 162 -34.98 23.90 27.65
N MET A 163 -34.85 22.75 26.98
CA MET A 163 -34.47 22.66 25.58
C MET A 163 -35.45 23.42 24.67
N ALA A 164 -34.93 23.95 23.58
CA ALA A 164 -35.73 24.56 22.53
C ALA A 164 -36.32 23.48 21.60
N GLU A 165 -37.34 23.86 20.83
CA GLU A 165 -37.85 23.07 19.72
C GLU A 165 -37.23 23.58 18.41
N VAL A 166 -36.60 22.68 17.64
CA VAL A 166 -35.97 23.04 16.36
C VAL A 166 -36.56 22.18 15.24
N SER A 167 -37.04 22.82 14.18
CA SER A 167 -37.49 22.17 12.95
C SER A 167 -36.61 22.62 11.79
N TRP A 168 -35.91 21.67 11.15
CA TRP A 168 -35.11 21.92 9.96
C TRP A 168 -35.66 21.09 8.79
N LYS A 169 -36.26 21.76 7.80
CA LYS A 169 -36.86 21.11 6.62
C LYS A 169 -36.30 21.70 5.34
N GLY A 170 -35.57 20.90 4.58
CA GLY A 170 -34.86 21.37 3.38
C GLY A 170 -33.83 22.43 3.79
N GLN A 171 -34.06 23.68 3.39
CA GLN A 171 -33.20 24.82 3.70
C GLN A 171 -33.76 25.75 4.79
N GLU A 172 -34.96 25.48 5.30
CA GLU A 172 -35.65 26.32 6.27
C GLU A 172 -35.48 25.78 7.69
N VAL A 173 -35.05 26.65 8.60
CA VAL A 173 -34.86 26.35 10.02
C VAL A 173 -35.76 27.24 10.84
N GLN A 174 -36.54 26.62 11.72
CA GLN A 174 -37.39 27.30 12.71
C GLN A 174 -36.99 26.84 14.10
N ILE A 175 -36.75 27.80 15.00
CA ILE A 175 -36.39 27.57 16.40
C ILE A 175 -37.46 28.22 17.29
N ARG A 176 -37.94 27.52 18.32
CA ARG A 176 -38.84 28.04 19.36
C ARG A 176 -38.31 27.72 20.75
N TRP A 177 -38.39 28.67 21.67
CA TRP A 177 -37.95 28.49 23.05
C TRP A 177 -38.95 29.09 24.04
N SER A 178 -38.91 28.65 25.31
CA SER A 178 -39.85 29.12 26.34
C SER A 178 -39.60 30.58 26.74
N ASP A 179 -40.68 31.35 26.92
CA ASP A 179 -40.69 32.72 27.46
C ASP A 179 -40.76 32.75 29.01
N ASP A 180 -40.92 31.62 29.70
CA ASP A 180 -40.97 31.58 31.17
C ASP A 180 -39.59 31.91 31.78
N GLN A 181 -39.40 33.19 32.07
CA GLN A 181 -38.18 33.76 32.60
C GLN A 181 -38.28 34.02 34.12
N ASP A 182 -38.00 33.01 34.94
CA ASP A 182 -37.44 33.29 36.27
C ASP A 182 -35.93 33.43 36.11
N SER A 183 -35.41 34.65 36.21
CA SER A 183 -33.96 34.89 36.27
C SER A 183 -33.40 34.15 37.48
N LEU A 184 -32.42 33.25 37.28
CA LEU A 184 -31.71 32.57 38.38
C LEU A 184 -30.80 33.54 39.16
N LEU A 185 -30.73 34.80 38.74
CA LEU A 185 -29.94 35.86 39.34
C LEU A 185 -30.85 37.07 39.57
N GLU A 186 -31.07 37.42 40.85
CA GLU A 186 -31.64 38.72 41.19
C GLU A 186 -30.63 39.81 40.78
N GLU A 187 -31.10 40.87 40.10
CA GLU A 187 -30.29 42.02 39.62
C GLU A 187 -29.40 42.69 40.68
N LYS A 188 -29.52 42.31 41.95
CA LYS A 188 -28.76 42.86 43.08
C LYS A 188 -27.38 42.24 43.33
N ASP A 189 -27.08 41.06 42.77
CA ASP A 189 -25.78 40.40 43.00
C ASP A 189 -24.69 40.77 41.97
N LEU A 190 -25.03 41.56 40.95
CA LEU A 190 -24.08 42.08 39.98
C LEU A 190 -23.38 43.34 40.51
N ALA A 191 -22.38 43.15 41.37
CA ALA A 191 -21.32 44.16 41.51
C ALA A 191 -20.43 44.17 40.24
N PRO A 192 -20.02 45.34 39.72
CA PRO A 192 -19.50 45.48 38.37
C PRO A 192 -18.00 45.16 38.33
N VAL A 193 -17.62 43.96 37.89
CA VAL A 193 -16.19 43.65 37.67
C VAL A 193 -15.94 42.96 36.33
N VAL A 194 -16.58 43.40 35.25
CA VAL A 194 -15.92 43.49 33.94
C VAL A 194 -16.56 44.63 33.16
N ASN A 195 -15.76 45.56 32.61
CA ASN A 195 -16.27 46.55 31.66
C ASN A 195 -16.79 45.79 30.42
N PRO A 196 -18.09 45.86 30.09
CA PRO A 196 -18.70 45.10 29.00
C PRO A 196 -18.00 45.33 27.65
N GLU A 197 -17.47 46.54 27.42
CA GLU A 197 -16.74 46.85 26.19
C GLU A 197 -15.34 46.22 26.17
N LEU A 198 -14.69 46.05 27.31
CA LEU A 198 -13.41 45.33 27.41
C LEU A 198 -13.61 43.84 27.14
N LEU A 199 -14.67 43.24 27.72
CA LEU A 199 -15.02 41.84 27.46
C LEU A 199 -15.33 41.62 25.98
N LYS A 200 -16.14 42.50 25.38
CA LYS A 200 -16.49 42.48 23.96
C LYS A 200 -15.26 42.64 23.06
N THR A 201 -14.35 43.55 23.40
CA THR A 201 -13.11 43.78 22.64
C THR A 201 -12.17 42.58 22.73
N LEU A 202 -12.03 41.97 23.93
CA LEU A 202 -11.24 40.76 24.15
C LEU A 202 -11.81 39.58 23.35
N VAL A 203 -13.12 39.38 23.40
CA VAL A 203 -13.80 38.33 22.61
C VAL A 203 -13.57 38.55 21.12
N GLN A 204 -13.75 39.77 20.60
CA GLN A 204 -13.50 40.08 19.19
C GLN A 204 -12.02 39.87 18.80
N SER A 205 -11.08 40.22 19.68
CA SER A 205 -9.65 40.03 19.44
C SER A 205 -9.28 38.55 19.45
N LEU A 206 -9.83 37.77 20.38
CA LEU A 206 -9.62 36.32 20.45
C LEU A 206 -10.19 35.64 19.21
N GLU A 207 -11.40 36.01 18.79
CA GLU A 207 -12.02 35.50 17.56
C GLU A 207 -11.19 35.81 16.32
N LYS A 208 -10.67 37.03 16.21
CA LYS A 208 -9.81 37.43 15.08
C LYS A 208 -8.52 36.61 15.06
N ASN A 209 -7.87 36.48 16.21
CA ASN A 209 -6.63 35.71 16.33
C ASN A 209 -6.86 34.23 16.04
N GLN A 210 -7.99 33.67 16.50
CA GLN A 210 -8.38 32.30 16.23
C GLN A 210 -8.59 32.05 14.73
N LYS A 211 -9.35 32.91 14.06
CA LYS A 211 -9.54 32.81 12.59
C LYS A 211 -8.21 32.89 11.84
N GLU A 212 -7.29 33.75 12.28
CA GLU A 212 -5.96 33.84 11.66
C GLU A 212 -5.11 32.60 11.93
N LEU A 213 -5.16 32.05 13.14
CA LEU A 213 -4.45 30.84 13.51
C LEU A 213 -4.98 29.63 12.72
N GLU A 214 -6.30 29.47 12.62
CA GLU A 214 -6.94 28.41 11.83
C GLU A 214 -6.55 28.51 10.34
N LYS A 215 -6.49 29.72 9.79
CA LYS A 215 -6.02 29.95 8.42
C LYS A 215 -4.56 29.53 8.25
N LYS A 216 -3.67 29.95 9.15
CA LYS A 216 -2.24 29.58 9.09
C LYS A 216 -2.02 28.08 9.27
N ASN A 217 -2.78 27.44 10.15
CA ASN A 217 -2.67 26.00 10.37
C ASN A 217 -3.11 25.22 9.13
N ARG A 218 -4.13 25.70 8.42
CA ARG A 218 -4.55 25.16 7.12
C ARG A 218 -3.46 25.28 6.05
N GLU A 219 -2.87 26.46 5.89
CA GLU A 219 -1.76 26.67 4.95
C GLU A 219 -0.56 25.78 5.27
N LEU A 220 -0.28 25.57 6.56
CA LEU A 220 0.79 24.68 7.01
C LEU A 220 0.49 23.22 6.66
N LEU A 221 -0.74 22.75 6.86
CA LEU A 221 -1.16 21.39 6.54
C LEU A 221 -1.08 21.11 5.04
N GLU A 222 -1.55 22.04 4.20
CA GLU A 222 -1.45 21.91 2.74
C GLU A 222 0.00 21.85 2.28
N LYS A 223 0.87 22.69 2.85
CA LYS A 223 2.32 22.66 2.57
C LYS A 223 2.97 21.37 3.02
N ASN A 224 2.63 20.85 4.20
CA ASN A 224 3.17 19.59 4.71
C ASN A 224 2.77 18.41 3.80
N LYS A 225 1.50 18.36 3.39
CA LYS A 225 1.02 17.32 2.46
C LYS A 225 1.74 17.40 1.11
N ALA A 226 1.85 18.60 0.54
CA ALA A 226 2.56 18.81 -0.72
C ALA A 226 4.04 18.43 -0.62
N LEU A 227 4.69 18.72 0.51
CA LEU A 227 6.09 18.40 0.75
C LEU A 227 6.32 16.89 0.88
N LEU A 228 5.45 16.17 1.60
CA LEU A 228 5.50 14.71 1.69
C LEU A 228 5.30 14.05 0.32
N ASP A 229 4.35 14.53 -0.48
CA ASP A 229 4.12 14.02 -1.83
C ASP A 229 5.31 14.31 -2.75
N ALA A 230 5.91 15.50 -2.67
CA ALA A 230 7.12 15.85 -3.40
C ALA A 230 8.30 14.97 -3.00
N GLN A 231 8.49 14.71 -1.70
CA GLN A 231 9.56 13.85 -1.19
C GLN A 231 9.39 12.40 -1.66
N ARG A 232 8.16 11.86 -1.66
CA ARG A 232 7.86 10.53 -2.21
C ARG A 232 8.17 10.45 -3.70
N ARG A 233 7.78 11.47 -4.48
CA ARG A 233 8.08 11.55 -5.92
C ARG A 233 9.57 11.60 -6.19
N LEU A 234 10.31 12.45 -5.47
CA LEU A 234 11.76 12.56 -5.58
C LEU A 234 12.47 11.25 -5.25
N LYS A 235 12.06 10.57 -4.17
CA LYS A 235 12.62 9.27 -3.80
C LYS A 235 12.38 8.20 -4.87
N LYS A 236 11.18 8.16 -5.44
CA LYS A 236 10.83 7.25 -6.54
C LYS A 236 11.71 7.53 -7.78
N GLN A 237 11.78 8.79 -8.21
CA GLN A 237 12.62 9.19 -9.34
C GLN A 237 14.10 8.91 -9.12
N MET A 238 14.62 9.17 -7.92
CA MET A 238 16.02 8.91 -7.58
C MET A 238 16.33 7.40 -7.64
N ASN A 239 15.44 6.54 -7.12
CA ASN A 239 15.61 5.10 -7.20
C ASN A 239 15.56 4.60 -8.65
N GLU A 240 14.61 5.08 -9.46
CA GLU A 240 14.51 4.76 -10.90
C GLU A 240 15.77 5.20 -11.66
N ARG A 241 16.30 6.38 -11.33
CA ARG A 241 17.51 6.94 -11.97
C ARG A 241 18.78 6.21 -11.56
N ILE A 242 18.95 5.91 -10.26
CA ILE A 242 20.06 5.09 -9.76
C ILE A 242 20.02 3.70 -10.39
N PHE A 243 18.82 3.12 -10.52
CA PHE A 243 18.64 1.82 -11.13
C PHE A 243 19.02 1.83 -12.62
N THR A 244 18.52 2.82 -13.38
CA THR A 244 18.84 2.97 -14.82
C THR A 244 20.32 3.28 -15.08
N GLU A 245 20.95 4.15 -14.30
CA GLU A 245 22.38 4.43 -14.42
C GLU A 245 23.25 3.20 -14.05
N LYS A 246 22.92 2.50 -12.96
CA LYS A 246 23.60 1.25 -12.59
C LYS A 246 23.44 0.19 -13.66
N LEU A 247 22.23 0.01 -14.19
CA LEU A 247 21.96 -0.94 -15.28
C LEU A 247 22.67 -0.55 -16.57
N SER A 248 22.75 0.73 -16.93
CA SER A 248 23.46 1.16 -18.13
C SER A 248 24.96 0.88 -18.03
N GLY A 249 25.58 1.24 -16.90
CA GLY A 249 26.99 0.94 -16.65
C GLY A 249 27.26 -0.57 -16.56
N LEU A 250 26.36 -1.32 -15.92
CA LEU A 250 26.41 -2.78 -15.91
C LEU A 250 26.21 -3.38 -17.30
N LYS A 251 25.32 -2.83 -18.16
CA LYS A 251 25.06 -3.33 -19.52
C LYS A 251 26.30 -3.22 -20.41
N GLU A 252 26.98 -2.07 -20.37
CA GLU A 252 28.18 -1.85 -21.20
C GLU A 252 29.34 -2.76 -20.75
N LEU A 253 29.58 -2.83 -19.44
CA LEU A 253 30.60 -3.72 -18.86
C LEU A 253 30.26 -5.21 -19.05
N ALA A 254 29.00 -5.61 -18.83
CA ALA A 254 28.57 -6.99 -18.93
C ALA A 254 28.66 -7.52 -20.36
N ASN A 255 28.34 -6.73 -21.38
CA ASN A 255 28.53 -7.12 -22.78
C ASN A 255 30.01 -7.33 -23.11
N SER A 256 30.88 -6.40 -22.69
CA SER A 256 32.33 -6.50 -22.93
C SER A 256 32.92 -7.71 -22.21
N VAL A 257 32.63 -7.85 -20.90
CA VAL A 257 33.13 -8.95 -20.06
C VAL A 257 32.59 -10.29 -20.54
N ALA A 258 31.32 -10.37 -20.95
CA ALA A 258 30.75 -11.61 -21.46
C ALA A 258 31.43 -12.06 -22.76
N HIS A 259 31.69 -11.14 -23.69
CA HIS A 259 32.45 -11.44 -24.90
C HIS A 259 33.89 -11.89 -24.60
N GLU A 260 34.55 -11.24 -23.64
CA GLU A 260 35.92 -11.57 -23.26
C GLU A 260 36.06 -12.89 -22.52
N ILE A 261 35.07 -13.30 -21.71
CA ILE A 261 35.08 -14.60 -21.00
C ILE A 261 34.62 -15.73 -21.93
N ARG A 262 33.70 -15.48 -22.86
CA ARG A 262 33.21 -16.51 -23.79
C ARG A 262 34.33 -17.11 -24.63
N ASN A 263 35.29 -16.29 -25.05
CA ASN A 263 36.43 -16.72 -25.87
C ASN A 263 37.35 -17.76 -25.18
N PRO A 264 37.90 -17.51 -23.97
CA PRO A 264 38.73 -18.49 -23.26
C PRO A 264 37.93 -19.71 -22.80
N VAL A 265 36.64 -19.60 -22.51
CA VAL A 265 35.78 -20.76 -22.18
C VAL A 265 35.61 -21.68 -23.39
N LEU A 266 35.30 -21.12 -24.56
CA LEU A 266 35.19 -21.88 -25.81
C LEU A 266 36.54 -22.55 -26.16
N TYR A 267 37.64 -21.83 -26.00
CA TYR A 267 38.98 -22.37 -26.19
C TYR A 267 39.27 -23.54 -25.23
N SER A 268 39.01 -23.36 -23.93
CA SER A 268 39.26 -24.37 -22.91
C SER A 268 38.41 -25.63 -23.12
N THR A 269 37.14 -25.46 -23.49
CA THR A 269 36.23 -26.57 -23.82
C THR A 269 36.79 -27.39 -24.98
N ASN A 270 37.27 -26.74 -26.04
CA ASN A 270 37.91 -27.41 -27.17
C ASN A 270 39.20 -28.15 -26.78
N GLN A 271 40.01 -27.60 -25.86
CA GLN A 271 41.23 -28.28 -25.40
C GLN A 271 40.92 -29.52 -24.55
N VAL A 272 39.94 -29.44 -23.65
CA VAL A 272 39.51 -30.58 -22.83
C VAL A 272 38.92 -31.69 -23.71
N GLN A 273 38.13 -31.32 -24.71
CA GLN A 273 37.62 -32.29 -25.70
C GLN A 273 38.75 -32.99 -26.47
N ARG A 274 39.78 -32.24 -26.90
CA ARG A 274 40.97 -32.83 -27.55
C ARG A 274 41.75 -33.76 -26.62
N LEU A 275 41.88 -33.41 -25.34
CA LEU A 275 42.52 -34.28 -24.35
C LEU A 275 41.75 -35.61 -24.21
N LYS A 276 40.41 -35.55 -24.18
CA LYS A 276 39.56 -36.73 -24.18
C LYS A 276 39.81 -37.62 -25.40
N ASP A 277 39.88 -37.02 -26.59
CA ASP A 277 40.12 -37.75 -27.84
C ASP A 277 41.52 -38.38 -27.90
N TYR A 278 42.54 -37.68 -27.41
CA TYR A 278 43.91 -38.21 -27.32
C TYR A 278 44.02 -39.37 -26.34
N PHE A 279 43.38 -39.25 -25.18
CA PHE A 279 43.35 -40.33 -24.20
C PHE A 279 42.62 -41.56 -24.75
N ALA A 280 41.49 -41.39 -25.44
CA ALA A 280 40.78 -42.50 -26.08
C ALA A 280 41.68 -43.23 -27.10
N ARG A 281 42.44 -42.50 -27.92
CA ARG A 281 43.41 -43.10 -28.87
C ARG A 281 44.56 -43.81 -28.15
N ALA A 282 45.10 -43.21 -27.09
CA ALA A 282 46.15 -43.83 -26.27
C ALA A 282 45.66 -45.13 -25.61
N GLN A 283 44.46 -45.12 -25.04
CA GLN A 283 43.82 -46.29 -24.44
C GLN A 283 43.58 -47.39 -25.48
N GLN A 284 43.16 -47.06 -26.71
CA GLN A 284 43.03 -48.02 -27.80
C GLN A 284 44.38 -48.67 -28.15
N LEU A 285 45.46 -47.88 -28.27
CA LEU A 285 46.80 -48.40 -28.53
C LEU A 285 47.28 -49.33 -27.40
N ILE A 286 47.10 -48.92 -26.14
CA ILE A 286 47.43 -49.74 -24.97
C ILE A 286 46.63 -51.05 -25.00
N THR A 287 45.33 -51.00 -25.30
CA THR A 287 44.47 -52.18 -25.40
C THR A 287 44.95 -53.14 -26.49
N ILE A 288 45.40 -52.63 -27.65
CA ILE A 288 45.94 -53.46 -28.74
C ILE A 288 47.28 -54.11 -28.35
N ILE A 289 48.13 -53.40 -27.61
CA ILE A 289 49.43 -53.91 -27.14
C ILE A 289 49.23 -55.00 -26.08
N VAL A 290 48.28 -54.80 -25.16
CA VAL A 290 48.00 -55.72 -24.05
C VAL A 290 47.15 -56.92 -24.49
N GLY A 291 46.17 -56.73 -25.38
CA GLY A 291 45.20 -57.75 -25.81
C GLY A 291 45.73 -58.83 -26.78
N LYS A 292 47.02 -58.84 -27.13
CA LYS A 292 47.64 -59.84 -28.02
C LYS A 292 48.57 -60.82 -27.26
N ASP A 293 48.26 -61.20 -26.02
CA ASP A 293 49.10 -62.09 -25.18
C ASP A 293 50.57 -61.63 -25.04
N ARG A 294 50.79 -60.31 -25.13
CA ARG A 294 52.11 -59.67 -25.08
C ARG A 294 52.27 -58.77 -23.86
N GLU A 295 51.62 -59.10 -22.75
CA GLU A 295 52.02 -58.51 -21.47
C GLU A 295 53.42 -59.00 -21.09
N THR A 296 54.44 -58.26 -21.51
CA THR A 296 55.78 -58.49 -20.99
C THR A 296 55.84 -58.04 -19.52
N PRO A 297 56.72 -58.64 -18.70
CA PRO A 297 56.91 -58.21 -17.31
C PRO A 297 57.21 -56.71 -17.17
N GLN A 298 57.86 -56.10 -18.17
CA GLN A 298 58.13 -54.66 -18.20
C GLN A 298 56.85 -53.82 -18.35
N VAL A 299 55.90 -54.25 -19.20
CA VAL A 299 54.63 -53.55 -19.39
C VAL A 299 53.78 -53.63 -18.13
N ARG A 300 53.74 -54.80 -17.48
CA ARG A 300 52.98 -54.98 -16.23
C ARG A 300 53.51 -54.13 -15.08
N GLU A 301 54.83 -54.05 -14.93
CA GLU A 301 55.47 -53.18 -13.93
C GLU A 301 55.23 -51.68 -14.24
N ALA A 302 55.28 -51.28 -15.51
CA ALA A 302 54.98 -49.90 -15.91
C ALA A 302 53.51 -49.52 -15.64
N MET A 303 52.56 -50.41 -15.93
CA MET A 303 51.14 -50.20 -15.63
C MET A 303 50.86 -50.11 -14.12
N ARG A 304 51.56 -50.92 -13.31
CA ARG A 304 51.47 -50.86 -11.84
C ARG A 304 52.04 -49.55 -11.29
N ARG A 305 53.21 -49.10 -11.76
CA ARG A 305 53.83 -47.84 -11.31
C ARG A 305 53.00 -46.60 -11.63
N MET A 306 52.18 -46.66 -12.68
CA MET A 306 51.31 -45.57 -13.12
C MET A 306 49.88 -45.68 -12.58
N ASP A 307 49.57 -46.73 -11.80
CA ASP A 307 48.22 -47.05 -11.35
C ASP A 307 47.20 -46.96 -12.49
N TRP A 308 47.50 -47.63 -13.61
CA TRP A 308 46.74 -47.48 -14.85
C TRP A 308 45.22 -47.70 -14.70
N GLU A 309 44.81 -48.59 -13.80
CA GLU A 309 43.40 -48.85 -13.52
C GLU A 309 42.69 -47.65 -12.87
N LEU A 310 43.38 -46.94 -11.99
CA LEU A 310 42.92 -45.69 -11.40
C LEU A 310 42.82 -44.60 -12.47
N VAL A 311 43.88 -44.42 -13.26
CA VAL A 311 43.89 -43.43 -14.36
C VAL A 311 42.75 -43.68 -15.35
N ARG A 312 42.58 -44.93 -15.78
CA ARG A 312 41.52 -45.33 -16.72
C ARG A 312 40.12 -45.10 -16.17
N SER A 313 39.89 -45.38 -14.88
CA SER A 313 38.57 -45.21 -14.25
C SER A 313 38.25 -43.76 -13.89
N GLN A 314 39.25 -42.97 -13.49
CA GLN A 314 39.04 -41.58 -13.08
C GLN A 314 39.07 -40.57 -14.22
N PHE A 315 39.77 -40.86 -15.33
CA PHE A 315 39.93 -39.90 -16.42
C PHE A 315 38.60 -39.38 -16.97
N ASP A 316 37.63 -40.26 -17.22
CA ASP A 316 36.32 -39.86 -17.73
C ASP A 316 35.55 -38.98 -16.73
N SER A 317 35.63 -39.25 -15.42
CA SER A 317 35.02 -38.43 -14.38
C SER A 317 35.68 -37.05 -14.31
N THR A 318 37.02 -37.00 -14.26
CA THR A 318 37.78 -35.75 -14.15
C THR A 318 37.56 -34.85 -15.37
N VAL A 319 37.55 -35.42 -16.58
CA VAL A 319 37.24 -34.67 -17.81
C VAL A 319 35.79 -34.23 -17.83
N GLY A 320 34.86 -35.09 -17.40
CA GLY A 320 33.43 -34.76 -17.28
C GLY A 320 33.19 -33.59 -16.33
N GLU A 321 33.81 -33.59 -15.16
CA GLU A 321 33.74 -32.50 -14.18
C GLU A 321 34.30 -31.19 -14.76
N ALA A 322 35.44 -31.24 -15.46
CA ALA A 322 36.03 -30.08 -16.10
C ALA A 322 35.12 -29.51 -17.21
N MET A 323 34.51 -30.37 -18.03
CA MET A 323 33.56 -29.95 -19.07
C MET A 323 32.29 -29.32 -18.47
N ASN A 324 31.70 -29.95 -17.45
CA ASN A 324 30.53 -29.43 -16.74
C ASN A 324 30.81 -28.05 -16.11
N GLY A 325 32.00 -27.87 -15.53
CA GLY A 325 32.45 -26.59 -14.99
C GLY A 325 32.54 -25.50 -16.07
N LEU A 326 33.11 -25.83 -17.23
CA LEU A 326 33.22 -24.90 -18.36
C LEU A 326 31.85 -24.55 -18.98
N GLU A 327 30.96 -25.53 -19.08
CA GLU A 327 29.58 -25.31 -19.54
C GLU A 327 28.83 -24.35 -18.62
N ARG A 328 28.93 -24.55 -17.30
CA ARG A 328 28.34 -23.65 -16.30
C ARG A 328 28.88 -22.23 -16.38
N VAL A 329 30.19 -22.05 -16.62
CA VAL A 329 30.76 -20.72 -16.85
C VAL A 329 30.18 -20.11 -18.13
N GLY A 330 30.00 -20.90 -19.18
CA GLY A 330 29.33 -20.48 -20.42
C GLY A 330 27.89 -20.01 -20.20
N GLU A 331 27.12 -20.71 -19.35
CA GLU A 331 25.75 -20.33 -18.97
C GLU A 331 25.73 -19.01 -18.18
N ILE A 332 26.59 -18.86 -17.15
CA ILE A 332 26.69 -17.62 -16.37
C ILE A 332 27.02 -16.42 -17.26
N VAL A 333 27.93 -16.61 -18.21
CA VAL A 333 28.33 -15.58 -19.18
C VAL A 333 27.19 -15.24 -20.13
N LYS A 334 26.40 -16.24 -20.54
CA LYS A 334 25.23 -16.06 -21.41
C LYS A 334 24.11 -15.32 -20.68
N ASP A 335 23.85 -15.67 -19.43
CA ASP A 335 22.90 -14.97 -18.58
C ASP A 335 23.35 -13.51 -18.42
N LEU A 336 24.62 -13.29 -18.08
CA LEU A 336 25.21 -11.94 -17.98
C LEU A 336 25.07 -11.13 -19.28
N ALA A 337 25.30 -11.74 -20.45
CA ALA A 337 25.11 -11.11 -21.75
C ALA A 337 23.62 -10.83 -22.04
N TYR A 338 22.72 -11.70 -21.60
CA TYR A 338 21.29 -11.52 -21.76
C TYR A 338 20.78 -10.33 -20.92
N LEU A 339 21.34 -10.12 -19.71
CA LEU A 339 21.11 -8.90 -18.92
C LEU A 339 21.61 -7.63 -19.61
N ALA A 340 22.70 -7.79 -20.36
CA ALA A 340 23.44 -6.72 -20.98
C ALA A 340 22.82 -6.21 -22.29
N GLY A 341 22.02 -7.03 -22.98
CA GLY A 341 21.15 -6.57 -24.05
C GLY A 341 20.88 -7.58 -25.16
N GLN A 342 19.59 -7.91 -25.34
CA GLN A 342 19.04 -7.96 -26.69
C GLN A 342 18.22 -6.70 -26.93
N SER A 343 18.84 -5.71 -27.57
CA SER A 343 18.16 -4.59 -28.19
C SER A 343 17.31 -5.09 -29.35
N VAL A 344 16.03 -5.38 -29.10
CA VAL A 344 15.02 -5.40 -30.15
C VAL A 344 14.32 -4.04 -30.11
N ALA A 345 14.29 -3.36 -31.25
CA ALA A 345 13.50 -2.14 -31.43
C ALA A 345 12.07 -2.37 -30.90
N ASN A 346 11.61 -1.49 -29.99
CA ASN A 346 10.31 -1.50 -29.26
C ASN A 346 10.37 -1.79 -27.74
N GLU A 347 11.52 -1.63 -27.07
CA GLU A 347 11.58 -1.79 -25.60
C GLU A 347 11.00 -0.64 -24.77
N ASP A 348 10.74 0.52 -25.36
CA ASP A 348 10.36 1.73 -24.60
C ASP A 348 8.84 2.02 -24.60
N GLU A 349 8.04 1.25 -25.35
CA GLU A 349 6.58 1.41 -25.34
C GLU A 349 5.84 0.11 -25.05
N LYS A 350 4.79 0.20 -24.21
CA LYS A 350 3.88 -0.92 -23.96
C LYS A 350 3.01 -1.15 -25.20
N VAL A 351 3.11 -2.34 -25.80
CA VAL A 351 2.31 -2.74 -26.97
C VAL A 351 1.26 -3.79 -26.58
N GLU A 352 0.20 -3.92 -27.38
CA GLU A 352 -0.75 -5.01 -27.23
C GLU A 352 -0.06 -6.36 -27.47
N THR A 353 0.11 -7.10 -26.38
CA THR A 353 0.89 -8.33 -26.32
C THR A 353 -0.01 -9.49 -25.97
N ASP A 354 0.11 -10.58 -26.72
CA ASP A 354 -0.45 -11.87 -26.35
C ASP A 354 0.50 -12.56 -25.35
N LEU A 355 0.04 -12.73 -24.12
CA LEU A 355 0.84 -13.32 -23.05
C LEU A 355 1.10 -14.82 -23.25
N ASN A 356 0.20 -15.52 -23.95
CA ASN A 356 0.43 -16.94 -24.26
C ASN A 356 1.63 -17.10 -25.20
N SER A 357 1.74 -16.20 -26.18
CA SER A 357 2.89 -16.15 -27.09
C SER A 357 4.20 -15.86 -26.36
N VAL A 358 4.20 -14.93 -25.40
CA VAL A 358 5.36 -14.61 -24.53
C VAL A 358 5.83 -15.86 -23.79
N VAL A 359 4.92 -16.57 -23.13
CA VAL A 359 5.26 -17.80 -22.38
C VAL A 359 5.77 -18.89 -23.33
N ALA A 360 5.12 -19.07 -24.48
CA ALA A 360 5.54 -20.05 -25.47
C ALA A 360 6.95 -19.77 -26.03
N ASN A 361 7.30 -18.50 -26.25
CA ASN A 361 8.63 -18.09 -26.70
C ASN A 361 9.70 -18.36 -25.64
N ALA A 362 9.44 -17.97 -24.39
CA ALA A 362 10.36 -18.23 -23.28
C ALA A 362 10.63 -19.74 -23.11
N VAL A 363 9.60 -20.59 -23.19
CA VAL A 363 9.75 -22.05 -23.12
C VAL A 363 10.55 -22.60 -24.30
N LYS A 364 10.34 -22.08 -25.52
CA LYS A 364 11.15 -22.48 -26.69
C LYS A 364 12.63 -22.14 -26.50
N MET A 365 12.95 -20.99 -25.92
CA MET A 365 14.34 -20.57 -25.65
C MET A 365 15.05 -21.47 -24.64
N ILE A 366 14.30 -22.07 -23.71
CA ILE A 366 14.82 -23.01 -22.71
C ILE A 366 15.03 -24.40 -23.32
N GLY A 367 14.26 -24.79 -24.33
CA GLY A 367 14.29 -26.11 -24.97
C GLY A 367 15.69 -26.72 -25.18
N PRO A 368 16.66 -26.00 -25.79
CA PRO A 368 18.02 -26.52 -26.00
C PRO A 368 18.84 -26.79 -24.73
N GLN A 369 18.50 -26.13 -23.62
CA GLN A 369 19.22 -26.20 -22.33
C GLN A 369 18.45 -27.02 -21.28
N LYS A 370 17.24 -27.48 -21.61
CA LYS A 370 16.38 -28.20 -20.67
C LYS A 370 16.96 -29.59 -20.35
N PRO A 371 17.18 -29.94 -19.08
CA PRO A 371 17.55 -31.29 -18.69
C PRO A 371 16.55 -32.34 -19.20
N SER A 372 17.03 -33.53 -19.58
CA SER A 372 16.19 -34.60 -20.13
C SER A 372 15.19 -35.18 -19.11
N ASN A 373 15.52 -35.08 -17.83
CA ASN A 373 14.76 -35.51 -16.66
C ASN A 373 13.66 -34.52 -16.22
N VAL A 374 13.58 -33.32 -16.79
CA VAL A 374 12.56 -32.32 -16.42
C VAL A 374 11.54 -32.16 -17.54
N ARG A 375 10.24 -32.30 -17.22
CA ARG A 375 9.15 -32.05 -18.18
C ARG A 375 8.59 -30.64 -17.98
N ILE A 376 8.28 -29.93 -19.07
CA ILE A 376 7.60 -28.63 -19.01
C ILE A 376 6.20 -28.81 -19.59
N ASP A 377 5.17 -28.56 -18.78
CA ASP A 377 3.77 -28.68 -19.15
C ASP A 377 3.13 -27.28 -19.23
N THR A 378 2.66 -26.88 -20.42
CA THR A 378 2.05 -25.56 -20.63
C THR A 378 0.52 -25.65 -20.76
N HIS A 379 -0.18 -24.81 -20.01
CA HIS A 379 -1.64 -24.72 -19.98
C HIS A 379 -2.07 -23.25 -20.11
N LEU A 380 -2.10 -22.75 -21.35
CA LEU A 380 -2.24 -21.32 -21.63
C LEU A 380 -3.69 -20.97 -21.94
N PHE A 381 -4.39 -20.32 -20.99
CA PHE A 381 -5.83 -20.05 -21.06
C PHE A 381 -6.19 -18.56 -21.02
N LEU A 382 -5.23 -17.65 -21.22
CA LEU A 382 -5.55 -16.23 -21.33
C LEU A 382 -6.17 -15.94 -22.70
N ASP A 383 -7.35 -15.35 -22.71
CA ASP A 383 -8.18 -15.07 -23.89
C ASP A 383 -8.13 -13.61 -24.36
N ARG A 384 -7.28 -12.79 -23.74
CA ARG A 384 -7.14 -11.35 -24.04
C ARG A 384 -5.69 -10.91 -24.09
N LYS A 385 -5.43 -9.87 -24.88
CA LYS A 385 -4.13 -9.19 -24.92
C LYS A 385 -3.96 -8.25 -23.73
N ILE A 386 -2.71 -7.98 -23.38
CA ILE A 386 -2.32 -7.01 -22.35
C ILE A 386 -1.37 -5.96 -22.92
N ARG A 387 -1.36 -4.75 -22.34
CA ARG A 387 -0.34 -3.75 -22.69
C ARG A 387 0.95 -4.05 -21.92
N ALA A 388 1.98 -4.48 -22.62
CA ALA A 388 3.23 -4.94 -22.02
C ALA A 388 4.45 -4.65 -22.90
N TYR A 389 5.63 -4.79 -22.28
CA TYR A 389 6.93 -4.87 -22.93
C TYR A 389 7.22 -6.36 -23.19
N PRO A 390 6.92 -6.90 -24.39
CA PRO A 390 6.93 -8.35 -24.64
C PRO A 390 8.29 -8.99 -24.34
N VAL A 391 9.39 -8.38 -24.81
CA VAL A 391 10.76 -8.88 -24.59
C VAL A 391 11.12 -8.92 -23.09
N ARG A 392 10.70 -7.90 -22.32
CA ARG A 392 10.93 -7.88 -20.88
C ARG A 392 10.11 -8.96 -20.18
N LEU A 393 8.84 -9.17 -20.57
CA LEU A 393 8.07 -10.26 -19.98
C LEU A 393 8.62 -11.64 -20.35
N GLU A 394 9.13 -11.83 -21.58
CA GLU A 394 9.81 -13.07 -21.97
C GLU A 394 11.01 -13.34 -21.06
N GLN A 395 11.81 -12.32 -20.76
CA GLN A 395 12.91 -12.40 -19.80
C GLN A 395 12.43 -12.79 -18.38
N ALA A 396 11.37 -12.15 -17.88
CA ALA A 396 10.85 -12.45 -16.54
C ALA A 396 10.40 -13.91 -16.44
N VAL A 397 9.66 -14.39 -17.45
CA VAL A 397 9.24 -15.79 -17.54
C VAL A 397 10.45 -16.72 -17.63
N LEU A 398 11.44 -16.40 -18.47
CA LEU A 398 12.65 -17.21 -18.62
C LEU A 398 13.39 -17.37 -17.29
N ASN A 399 13.61 -16.30 -16.54
CA ASN A 399 14.29 -16.37 -15.24
C ASN A 399 13.53 -17.22 -14.22
N LEU A 400 12.21 -17.09 -14.16
CA LEU A 400 11.38 -17.86 -13.24
C LEU A 400 11.35 -19.34 -13.60
N VAL A 401 11.25 -19.67 -14.90
CA VAL A 401 11.26 -21.07 -15.36
C VAL A 401 12.65 -21.70 -15.16
N THR A 402 13.73 -20.97 -15.39
CA THR A 402 15.10 -21.46 -15.13
C THR A 402 15.29 -21.75 -13.63
N ASN A 403 14.84 -20.86 -12.75
CA ASN A 403 14.87 -21.12 -11.30
C ASN A 403 14.06 -22.37 -10.92
N ALA A 404 12.88 -22.56 -11.53
CA ALA A 404 12.02 -23.72 -11.33
C ALA A 404 12.63 -25.03 -11.85
N ILE A 405 13.49 -24.99 -12.88
CA ILE A 405 14.24 -26.15 -13.36
C ILE A 405 15.38 -26.48 -12.39
N HIS A 406 16.10 -25.47 -11.91
CA HIS A 406 17.24 -25.65 -11.00
C HIS A 406 16.84 -26.16 -9.61
N SER A 407 15.59 -25.92 -9.17
CA SER A 407 15.08 -26.45 -7.89
C SER A 407 14.83 -27.96 -7.91
N ILE A 408 14.84 -28.61 -9.09
CA ILE A 408 14.52 -30.03 -9.27
C ILE A 408 15.82 -30.87 -9.26
N PRO A 409 16.10 -31.65 -8.20
CA PRO A 409 17.33 -32.42 -8.08
C PRO A 409 17.35 -33.70 -8.95
N GLY A 410 16.20 -34.11 -9.50
CA GLY A 410 16.03 -35.38 -10.20
C GLY A 410 14.97 -35.29 -11.29
N THR A 411 14.07 -36.28 -11.40
CA THR A 411 12.96 -36.21 -12.35
C THR A 411 11.86 -35.33 -11.79
N GLY A 412 11.36 -34.38 -12.58
CA GLY A 412 10.33 -33.46 -12.13
C GLY A 412 9.57 -32.79 -13.24
N VAL A 413 8.60 -31.96 -12.85
CA VAL A 413 7.70 -31.26 -13.77
C VAL A 413 7.65 -29.78 -13.40
N VAL A 414 7.81 -28.92 -14.40
CA VAL A 414 7.49 -27.49 -14.31
C VAL A 414 6.19 -27.26 -15.07
N ARG A 415 5.14 -26.83 -14.37
CA ARG A 415 3.84 -26.49 -14.96
C ARG A 415 3.71 -24.99 -15.08
N ILE A 416 3.40 -24.51 -16.27
CA ILE A 416 3.19 -23.09 -16.56
C ILE A 416 1.77 -22.90 -17.03
N SER A 417 1.02 -22.00 -16.39
CA SER A 417 -0.34 -21.65 -16.81
C SER A 417 -0.55 -20.15 -16.92
N THR A 418 -1.45 -19.75 -17.82
CA THR A 418 -1.92 -18.37 -17.94
C THR A 418 -3.43 -18.32 -17.76
N ARG A 419 -3.94 -17.35 -16.99
CA ARG A 419 -5.38 -17.19 -16.77
C ARG A 419 -5.77 -15.73 -16.51
N PRO A 420 -7.01 -15.34 -16.83
CA PRO A 420 -7.54 -14.04 -16.41
C PRO A 420 -7.81 -14.02 -14.89
N LYS A 421 -7.42 -12.95 -14.21
CA LYS A 421 -7.70 -12.70 -12.79
C LYS A 421 -8.31 -11.31 -12.62
N GLY A 422 -9.63 -11.22 -12.75
CA GLY A 422 -10.35 -9.94 -12.76
C GLY A 422 -9.87 -9.03 -13.90
N LYS A 423 -9.33 -7.86 -13.56
CA LYS A 423 -8.73 -6.91 -14.53
C LYS A 423 -7.26 -7.19 -14.87
N LYS A 424 -6.61 -8.16 -14.21
CA LYS A 424 -5.20 -8.52 -14.42
C LYS A 424 -5.06 -9.85 -15.17
N ALA A 425 -3.90 -10.09 -15.75
CA ALA A 425 -3.50 -11.41 -16.23
C ALA A 425 -2.59 -12.07 -15.18
N GLU A 426 -2.69 -13.38 -15.05
CA GLU A 426 -1.86 -14.15 -14.13
C GLU A 426 -1.06 -15.19 -14.92
N ILE A 427 0.23 -15.29 -14.60
CA ILE A 427 1.12 -16.38 -15.01
C ILE A 427 1.46 -17.15 -13.74
N GLU A 428 1.19 -18.44 -13.73
CA GLU A 428 1.54 -19.33 -12.64
C GLU A 428 2.62 -20.30 -13.13
N ILE A 429 3.73 -20.36 -12.40
CA ILE A 429 4.84 -21.29 -12.65
C ILE A 429 4.98 -22.13 -11.38
N ALA A 430 4.77 -23.44 -11.50
CA ALA A 430 4.85 -24.38 -10.40
C ALA A 430 5.85 -25.48 -10.73
N ASP A 431 6.76 -25.79 -9.81
CA ASP A 431 7.72 -26.88 -9.92
C ASP A 431 7.50 -27.96 -8.87
N THR A 432 8.12 -29.12 -9.10
CA THR A 432 8.21 -30.23 -8.14
C THR A 432 9.63 -30.31 -7.54
N GLY A 433 10.25 -29.16 -7.28
CA GLY A 433 11.58 -29.07 -6.69
C GLY A 433 11.56 -29.16 -5.17
N LEU A 434 12.70 -28.83 -4.54
CA LEU A 434 12.94 -28.92 -3.09
C LEU A 434 12.04 -28.02 -2.23
N GLY A 435 11.39 -27.03 -2.84
CA GLY A 435 10.61 -26.00 -2.16
C GLY A 435 11.46 -25.00 -1.39
N LEU A 436 10.78 -24.05 -0.72
CA LEU A 436 11.37 -22.98 0.09
C LEU A 436 10.73 -22.98 1.49
N ASN A 437 11.52 -22.68 2.51
CA ASN A 437 11.04 -22.44 3.86
C ASN A 437 10.51 -21.00 4.04
N GLN A 438 9.84 -20.72 5.17
CA GLN A 438 9.21 -19.40 5.39
C GLN A 438 10.23 -18.26 5.47
N GLU A 439 11.41 -18.48 6.06
CA GLU A 439 12.46 -17.45 6.12
C GLU A 439 13.03 -17.13 4.74
N GLU A 440 13.15 -18.13 3.87
CA GLU A 440 13.55 -17.97 2.47
C GLU A 440 12.49 -17.20 1.68
N ILE A 441 11.20 -17.52 1.87
CA ILE A 441 10.08 -16.82 1.25
C ILE A 441 10.02 -15.35 1.71
N ASP A 442 10.11 -15.09 3.01
CA ASP A 442 10.07 -13.74 3.57
C ASP A 442 11.29 -12.92 3.12
N GLY A 443 12.46 -13.56 3.00
CA GLY A 443 13.65 -12.97 2.40
C GLY A 443 13.49 -12.62 0.92
N PHE A 444 12.69 -13.39 0.17
CA PHE A 444 12.37 -13.10 -1.22
C PHE A 444 11.32 -11.99 -1.40
N LEU A 445 10.48 -11.73 -0.40
CA LEU A 445 9.37 -10.77 -0.45
C LEU A 445 9.66 -9.42 0.25
N SER A 446 10.82 -9.26 0.90
CA SER A 446 11.19 -8.03 1.61
C SER A 446 11.75 -6.93 0.69
N ASP A 447 11.22 -5.71 0.79
CA ASP A 447 11.66 -4.48 0.11
C ASP A 447 12.98 -3.87 0.67
N SER A 448 13.63 -4.55 1.62
CA SER A 448 14.82 -4.03 2.32
C SER A 448 16.12 -4.21 1.53
N ALA A 449 17.12 -3.38 1.86
CA ALA A 449 18.49 -3.43 1.32
C ALA A 449 19.25 -4.75 1.57
N ASP A 450 18.61 -5.74 2.21
CA ASP A 450 19.10 -7.10 2.44
C ASP A 450 18.84 -8.07 1.27
N SER A 451 18.33 -7.57 0.14
CA SER A 451 18.18 -8.29 -1.15
C SER A 451 19.47 -8.89 -1.73
N LYS A 452 20.61 -8.78 -1.04
CA LYS A 452 21.90 -9.42 -1.37
C LYS A 452 21.86 -10.95 -1.42
N LYS A 453 20.79 -11.59 -0.97
CA LYS A 453 20.58 -13.05 -1.10
C LYS A 453 19.63 -13.45 -2.24
N MET A 454 19.01 -12.50 -2.96
CA MET A 454 18.21 -12.86 -4.13
C MET A 454 19.11 -13.36 -5.26
N ASN A 455 18.78 -14.52 -5.82
CA ASN A 455 19.34 -14.93 -7.12
C ASN A 455 19.04 -13.84 -8.15
N VAL A 456 20.06 -13.45 -8.92
CA VAL A 456 20.02 -12.36 -9.90
C VAL A 456 18.79 -12.48 -10.81
N GLY A 457 18.42 -13.70 -11.23
CA GLY A 457 17.24 -13.94 -12.05
C GLY A 457 15.90 -13.48 -11.44
N LEU A 458 15.71 -13.63 -10.13
CA LEU A 458 14.45 -13.28 -9.47
C LEU A 458 14.31 -11.77 -9.27
N SER A 459 15.40 -11.06 -8.94
CA SER A 459 15.36 -9.60 -8.81
C SER A 459 15.01 -8.94 -10.14
N ILE A 460 15.50 -9.48 -11.26
CA ILE A 460 15.13 -9.03 -12.61
C ILE A 460 13.64 -9.29 -12.89
N ALA A 461 13.15 -10.50 -12.59
CA ALA A 461 11.74 -10.82 -12.78
C ALA A 461 10.85 -9.86 -11.96
N HIS A 462 11.24 -9.58 -10.71
CA HIS A 462 10.55 -8.63 -9.83
C HIS A 462 10.50 -7.22 -10.43
N SER A 463 11.65 -6.66 -10.81
CA SER A 463 11.71 -5.32 -11.42
C SER A 463 10.89 -5.21 -12.70
N ILE A 464 10.90 -6.25 -13.54
CA ILE A 464 10.10 -6.27 -14.77
C ILE A 464 8.61 -6.31 -14.44
N VAL A 465 8.18 -7.14 -13.48
CA VAL A 465 6.76 -7.21 -13.09
C VAL A 465 6.30 -5.91 -12.45
N GLU A 466 7.13 -5.27 -11.63
CA GLU A 466 6.85 -3.96 -11.01
C GLU A 466 6.69 -2.85 -12.06
N MET A 467 7.54 -2.83 -13.10
CA MET A 467 7.42 -1.94 -14.25
C MET A 467 6.08 -2.10 -15.01
N HIS A 468 5.47 -3.28 -14.92
CA HIS A 468 4.14 -3.57 -15.46
C HIS A 468 3.00 -3.31 -14.46
N GLU A 469 3.27 -2.70 -13.30
CA GLU A 469 2.31 -2.49 -12.21
C GLU A 469 1.69 -3.82 -11.71
N GLY A 470 2.47 -4.89 -11.86
CA GLY A 470 2.15 -6.24 -11.42
C GLY A 470 2.67 -6.54 -10.02
N ARG A 471 2.48 -7.77 -9.59
CA ARG A 471 2.98 -8.31 -8.32
C ARG A 471 3.43 -9.75 -8.54
N ILE A 472 4.51 -10.16 -7.86
CA ILE A 472 4.92 -11.56 -7.76
C ILE A 472 4.50 -12.06 -6.38
N ASP A 473 3.84 -13.22 -6.34
CA ASP A 473 3.51 -13.93 -5.11
C ASP A 473 4.16 -15.31 -5.15
N ILE A 474 4.73 -15.74 -4.03
CA ILE A 474 5.42 -17.02 -3.89
C ILE A 474 4.68 -17.85 -2.84
N SER A 475 4.35 -19.09 -3.19
CA SER A 475 3.85 -20.09 -2.25
C SER A 475 4.69 -21.34 -2.39
N SER A 476 5.30 -21.79 -1.29
CA SER A 476 6.14 -22.98 -1.29
C SER A 476 6.04 -23.71 0.05
N ARG A 477 6.38 -25.00 0.03
CA ARG A 477 6.57 -25.83 1.21
C ARG A 477 7.84 -26.64 1.00
N PRO A 478 8.74 -26.76 1.99
CA PRO A 478 9.89 -27.64 1.88
C PRO A 478 9.44 -29.09 1.73
N GLY A 479 10.07 -29.85 0.82
CA GLY A 479 9.85 -31.29 0.67
C GLY A 479 9.69 -31.75 -0.76
#